data_AF-A0A858RJ43-F1
#
_entry.id   AF-A0A858RJ43-F1
#
_cell.length_a   1.000
_cell.length_b   1.000
_cell.length_c   1.000
_cell.angle_alpha   90.00
_cell.angle_beta   90.00
_cell.angle_gamma   90.00
#
_symmetry.space_group_name_H-M   'P 1'
#
loop_
_entity.id
_entity.type
_entity.pdbx_description
1 polymer ?
#
loop_
_entity_poly.entity_id
_entity_poly.type
_entity_poly.pdbx_seq_one_letter_code
_entity_poly.pdbx_strand_id
1 'polypeptide(L)'
;MDSLVKSLGGLVTPEIAGKLAKFLGIDAGLVDRAVKILSALAVGSMARKVATPEGAAAAMQALPQKEEPGLMSSLFSALKGNIPTETPADKMHSMFGCGVNSMVSALSKKMGFDLAPLAGMLTPLMSQHLAKEARDRNLDATGFAKMLQQGNDEFLADPSNAGLATMVRSAMEVGDQAESLRSQFTEHELEEIHIAPMAAYCLVAKASPSGIKGSMEEMKAANQVSIELLKDVAPISLLGTLFGGGLTSAEAQELKRETERDEQLLQTIRESTSLMRTKAPDEAETFRKLVNDVARKTAEASKEGGFLGFGGKQVSDKEKMALEKVAAALV
;
A
#
# COMPACT_ATOMS: atom_id res chain seq x y z
N MET A 1 18.16 -0.96 30.38
CA MET A 1 17.98 -0.43 29.00
C MET A 1 16.51 -0.55 28.70
N ASP A 2 15.90 0.52 28.17
CA ASP A 2 14.52 0.43 27.70
C ASP A 2 14.47 -0.46 26.45
N SER A 3 13.42 -1.28 26.32
CA SER A 3 13.24 -2.15 25.17
C SER A 3 13.15 -1.34 23.88
N LEU A 4 13.58 -1.91 22.75
CA LEU A 4 13.57 -1.23 21.45
C LEU A 4 12.17 -0.69 21.12
N VAL A 5 11.13 -1.50 21.35
CA VAL A 5 9.73 -1.12 21.11
C VAL A 5 9.29 0.01 22.04
N LYS A 6 9.76 0.05 23.29
CA LYS A 6 9.49 1.15 24.23
C LYS A 6 10.19 2.44 23.82
N SER A 7 11.43 2.35 23.35
CA SER A 7 12.19 3.49 22.80
C SER A 7 11.48 4.08 21.56
N LEU A 8 11.06 3.21 20.64
CA LEU A 8 10.28 3.60 19.46
C LEU A 8 8.90 4.18 19.83
N GLY A 9 8.22 3.59 20.80
CA GLY A 9 6.96 4.13 21.34
C GLY A 9 7.12 5.50 21.99
N GLY A 10 8.30 5.79 22.55
CA GLY A 10 8.65 7.10 23.11
C GLY A 10 8.87 8.21 22.08
N LEU A 11 8.98 7.88 20.78
CA LEU A 11 9.10 8.88 19.70
C LEU A 11 7.82 9.70 19.54
N VAL A 12 6.67 9.11 19.87
CA VAL A 12 5.40 9.83 19.89
C VAL A 12 5.18 10.37 21.31
N THR A 13 5.68 11.59 21.54
CA THR A 13 5.44 12.29 22.80
C THR A 13 3.94 12.55 23.00
N PRO A 14 3.49 12.82 24.25
CA PRO A 14 2.08 13.16 24.50
C PRO A 14 1.58 14.34 23.67
N GLU A 15 2.44 15.30 23.35
CA GLU A 15 2.12 16.42 22.46
C GLU A 15 1.87 15.95 21.02
N ILE A 16 2.73 15.08 20.49
CA ILE A 16 2.58 14.50 19.16
C ILE A 16 1.32 13.61 19.13
N ALA A 17 1.10 12.79 20.15
CA ALA A 17 -0.10 11.97 20.29
C ALA A 17 -1.37 12.81 20.28
N GLY A 18 -1.38 13.95 21.00
CA GLY A 18 -2.52 14.87 21.00
C GLY A 18 -2.78 15.53 19.64
N LYS A 19 -1.73 15.84 18.87
CA LYS A 19 -1.86 16.36 17.50
C LYS A 19 -2.38 15.29 16.55
N LEU A 20 -1.87 14.07 16.65
CA LEU A 20 -2.34 12.90 15.89
C LEU A 20 -3.80 12.59 16.20
N ALA A 21 -4.18 12.61 17.47
CA ALA A 21 -5.55 12.38 17.93
C ALA A 21 -6.53 13.38 17.27
N LYS A 22 -6.18 14.67 17.27
CA LYS A 22 -6.95 15.71 16.60
C LYS A 22 -7.01 15.51 15.08
N PHE A 23 -5.90 15.15 14.46
CA PHE A 23 -5.83 14.94 13.02
C PHE A 23 -6.65 13.73 12.55
N LEU A 24 -6.58 12.63 13.30
CA LEU A 24 -7.27 11.37 13.01
C LEU A 24 -8.73 11.37 13.50
N GLY A 25 -9.12 12.35 14.33
CA GLY A 25 -10.46 12.39 14.93
C GLY A 25 -10.71 11.28 15.95
N ILE A 26 -9.67 10.79 16.63
CA ILE A 26 -9.74 9.70 17.61
C ILE A 26 -9.19 10.11 18.98
N ASP A 27 -9.40 9.27 19.99
CA ASP A 27 -8.89 9.48 21.34
C ASP A 27 -7.35 9.35 21.42
N ALA A 28 -6.69 10.18 22.24
CA ALA A 28 -5.24 10.15 22.39
C ALA A 28 -4.71 8.85 23.01
N GLY A 29 -5.51 8.18 23.86
CA GLY A 29 -5.21 6.85 24.37
C GLY A 29 -5.30 5.76 23.30
N LEU A 30 -6.16 5.92 22.29
CA LEU A 30 -6.17 5.06 21.11
C LEU A 30 -4.94 5.27 20.24
N VAL A 31 -4.49 6.52 20.06
CA VAL A 31 -3.24 6.84 19.36
C VAL A 31 -2.04 6.18 20.05
N ASP A 32 -1.91 6.29 21.38
CA ASP A 32 -0.81 5.65 22.11
C ASP A 32 -0.77 4.12 21.90
N ARG A 33 -1.93 3.46 21.97
CA ARG A 33 -2.04 2.02 21.68
C ARG A 33 -1.68 1.70 20.23
N ALA A 34 -2.13 2.53 19.28
CA ALA A 34 -1.88 2.36 17.85
C ALA A 34 -0.39 2.54 17.51
N VAL A 35 0.29 3.49 18.14
CA VAL A 35 1.73 3.68 17.98
C VAL A 35 2.49 2.48 18.53
N LYS A 36 2.14 2.00 19.73
CA LYS A 36 2.79 0.83 20.33
C LYS A 36 2.63 -0.41 19.48
N ILE A 37 1.41 -0.67 18.97
CA ILE A 37 1.14 -1.86 18.17
C ILE A 37 1.82 -1.79 16.80
N LEU A 38 1.81 -0.63 16.13
CA LEU A 38 2.52 -0.44 14.85
C LEU A 38 4.03 -0.52 15.03
N SER A 39 4.57 0.00 16.14
CA SER A 39 5.99 -0.10 16.45
C SER A 39 6.41 -1.56 16.68
N ALA A 40 5.62 -2.29 17.47
CA ALA A 40 5.85 -3.71 17.70
C ALA A 40 5.73 -4.53 16.41
N LEU A 41 4.72 -4.23 15.58
CA LEU A 41 4.54 -4.89 14.29
C LEU A 41 5.74 -4.68 13.38
N ALA A 42 6.21 -3.45 13.24
CA ALA A 42 7.37 -3.13 12.40
C ALA A 42 8.67 -3.77 12.93
N VAL A 43 8.90 -3.78 14.25
CA VAL A 43 10.04 -4.49 14.84
C VAL A 43 9.93 -6.00 14.61
N GLY A 44 8.74 -6.60 14.82
CA GLY A 44 8.52 -8.03 14.64
C GLY A 44 8.62 -8.49 13.18
N SER A 45 8.09 -7.72 12.24
CA SER A 45 8.20 -8.02 10.81
C SER A 45 9.65 -7.89 10.32
N MET A 46 10.39 -6.87 10.77
CA MET A 46 11.82 -6.76 10.47
C MET A 46 12.62 -7.87 11.15
N ALA A 47 12.37 -8.19 12.42
CA ALA A 47 13.04 -9.26 13.16
C ALA A 47 12.92 -10.62 12.44
N ARG A 48 11.77 -10.87 11.81
CA ARG A 48 11.57 -12.03 10.94
C ARG A 48 12.40 -11.94 9.65
N LYS A 49 12.37 -10.79 8.97
CA LYS A 49 13.13 -10.59 7.72
C LYS A 49 14.63 -10.75 7.92
N VAL A 50 15.18 -10.23 9.02
CA VAL A 50 16.61 -10.28 9.35
C VAL A 50 17.05 -11.61 9.97
N ALA A 51 16.16 -12.60 10.08
CA ALA A 51 16.51 -13.94 10.54
C ALA A 51 17.44 -14.69 9.56
N THR A 52 17.54 -14.23 8.32
CA THR A 52 18.51 -14.72 7.33
C THR A 52 19.66 -13.73 7.12
N PRO A 53 20.88 -14.20 6.76
CA PRO A 53 22.01 -13.31 6.46
C PRO A 53 21.70 -12.31 5.34
N GLU A 54 21.01 -12.76 4.29
CA GLU A 54 20.61 -11.92 3.15
C GLU A 54 19.62 -10.84 3.58
N GLY A 55 18.64 -11.22 4.42
CA GLY A 55 17.64 -10.30 4.94
C GLY A 55 18.23 -9.27 5.90
N ALA A 56 19.20 -9.67 6.73
CA ALA A 56 19.93 -8.76 7.62
C ALA A 56 20.76 -7.75 6.82
N ALA A 57 21.46 -8.20 5.77
CA ALA A 57 22.21 -7.33 4.88
C ALA A 57 21.29 -6.35 4.13
N ALA A 58 20.19 -6.84 3.56
CA ALA A 58 19.21 -6.00 2.86
C ALA A 58 18.57 -4.96 3.80
N ALA A 59 18.21 -5.34 5.02
CA ALA A 59 17.62 -4.43 5.99
C ALA A 59 18.60 -3.30 6.38
N MET A 60 19.87 -3.62 6.59
CA MET A 60 20.91 -2.60 6.87
C MET A 60 21.13 -1.65 5.69
N GLN A 61 21.10 -2.15 4.46
CA GLN A 61 21.23 -1.30 3.27
C GLN A 61 20.03 -0.37 3.08
N ALA A 62 18.84 -0.82 3.47
CA ALA A 62 17.61 -0.04 3.38
C ALA A 62 17.51 1.08 4.44
N LEU A 63 18.39 1.09 5.46
CA LEU A 63 18.39 2.16 6.46
C LEU A 63 18.86 3.49 5.86
N PRO A 64 18.24 4.62 6.24
CA PRO A 64 18.66 5.93 5.76
C PRO A 64 20.12 6.21 6.14
N GLN A 65 20.94 6.49 5.12
CA GLN A 65 22.36 6.79 5.27
C GLN A 65 22.63 8.23 5.75
N LYS A 66 21.65 9.12 5.59
CA LYS A 66 21.68 10.52 6.00
C LYS A 66 20.38 10.85 6.71
N GLU A 67 20.39 11.87 7.56
CA GLU A 67 19.14 12.40 8.09
C GLU A 67 18.29 12.93 6.94
N GLU A 68 17.12 12.33 6.73
CA GLU A 68 16.20 12.81 5.71
C GLU A 68 15.62 14.18 6.12
N PRO A 69 15.35 15.08 5.15
CA PRO A 69 14.72 16.34 5.44
C PRO A 69 13.34 16.09 6.08
N GLY A 70 13.03 16.84 7.15
CA GLY A 70 11.93 16.49 8.07
C GLY A 70 10.55 16.31 7.43
N LEU A 71 9.63 15.69 8.17
CA LEU A 71 8.25 15.36 7.75
C LEU A 71 7.56 16.52 7.01
N MET A 72 7.77 17.76 7.44
CA MET A 72 7.21 18.95 6.81
C MET A 72 7.71 19.18 5.38
N SER A 73 8.98 18.96 5.07
CA SER A 73 9.50 19.11 3.70
C SER A 73 9.01 18.03 2.75
N SER A 74 8.84 16.80 3.25
CA SER A 74 8.28 15.69 2.46
C SER A 74 6.79 15.92 2.20
N LEU A 75 6.05 16.42 3.19
CA LEU A 75 4.65 16.81 3.04
C LEU A 75 4.49 17.98 2.07
N PHE A 76 5.37 18.99 2.13
CA PHE A 76 5.40 20.10 1.18
C PHE A 76 5.72 19.65 -0.25
N SER A 77 6.56 18.63 -0.41
CA SER A 77 6.89 18.06 -1.72
C SER A 77 5.71 17.28 -2.31
N ALA A 78 5.00 16.51 -1.47
CA ALA A 78 3.76 15.83 -1.86
C ALA A 78 2.64 16.83 -2.20
N LEU A 79 2.53 17.93 -1.46
CA LEU A 79 1.53 18.98 -1.68
C LEU A 79 1.84 19.84 -2.92
N LYS A 80 3.10 19.89 -3.35
CA LYS A 80 3.52 20.47 -4.64
C LYS A 80 3.23 19.58 -5.85
N GLY A 81 2.64 18.39 -5.66
CA GLY A 81 2.15 17.55 -6.74
C GLY A 81 3.21 16.67 -7.41
N ASN A 82 4.37 16.46 -6.79
CA ASN A 82 5.31 15.45 -7.28
C ASN A 82 4.78 14.05 -6.96
N ILE A 83 4.43 13.28 -7.99
CA ILE A 83 4.16 11.85 -7.87
C ILE A 83 5.50 11.15 -7.61
N PRO A 84 5.68 10.46 -6.48
CA PRO A 84 6.94 9.78 -6.18
C PRO A 84 7.17 8.61 -7.14
N THR A 85 8.45 8.24 -7.33
CA THR A 85 8.85 7.08 -8.15
C THR A 85 8.53 5.75 -7.48
N GLU A 86 8.38 5.75 -6.16
CA GLU A 86 7.97 4.61 -5.33
C GLU A 86 6.83 5.07 -4.43
N THR A 87 5.80 4.23 -4.28
CA THR A 87 4.71 4.52 -3.36
C THR A 87 5.15 4.32 -1.91
N PRO A 88 4.48 4.95 -0.93
CA PRO A 88 4.71 4.64 0.48
C PRO A 88 4.56 3.15 0.82
N ALA A 89 3.70 2.42 0.10
CA ALA A 89 3.56 0.98 0.30
C ALA A 89 4.74 0.19 -0.28
N ASP A 90 5.28 0.56 -1.44
CA ASP A 90 6.46 -0.12 -2.02
C ASP A 90 7.67 -0.02 -1.09
N LYS A 91 7.85 1.16 -0.48
CA LYS A 91 8.86 1.36 0.57
C LYS A 91 8.57 0.54 1.82
N MET A 92 7.30 0.41 2.23
CA MET A 92 6.94 -0.45 3.35
C MET A 92 7.17 -1.93 3.01
N HIS A 93 6.87 -2.39 1.80
CA HIS A 93 7.12 -3.77 1.37
C HIS A 93 8.62 -4.08 1.32
N SER A 94 9.42 -3.17 0.78
CA SER A 94 10.87 -3.36 0.70
C SER A 94 11.52 -3.40 2.08
N MET A 95 10.94 -2.76 3.10
CA MET A 95 11.45 -2.79 4.47
C MET A 95 10.87 -3.92 5.32
N PHE A 96 9.56 -4.15 5.24
CA PHE A 96 8.78 -4.98 6.18
C PHE A 96 8.17 -6.25 5.56
N GLY A 97 8.30 -6.43 4.24
CA GLY A 97 7.73 -7.56 3.47
C GLY A 97 6.36 -7.26 2.86
N CYS A 98 5.94 -8.04 1.85
CA CYS A 98 4.71 -7.79 1.09
C CYS A 98 3.45 -7.93 1.97
N GLY A 99 3.48 -8.78 2.98
CA GLY A 99 2.37 -8.95 3.92
C GLY A 99 2.05 -7.73 4.80
N VAL A 100 2.85 -6.67 4.83
CA VAL A 100 2.68 -5.57 5.81
C VAL A 100 1.35 -4.81 5.70
N ASN A 101 0.83 -4.63 4.49
CA ASN A 101 -0.48 -3.99 4.29
C ASN A 101 -1.59 -4.83 4.92
N SER A 102 -1.55 -6.14 4.69
CA SER A 102 -2.45 -7.13 5.28
C SER A 102 -2.40 -7.11 6.81
N MET A 103 -1.19 -6.99 7.38
CA MET A 103 -1.00 -6.87 8.83
C MET A 103 -1.64 -5.57 9.37
N VAL A 104 -1.36 -4.42 8.74
CA VAL A 104 -1.92 -3.12 9.15
C VAL A 104 -3.45 -3.13 9.05
N SER A 105 -4.02 -3.66 7.97
CA SER A 105 -5.46 -3.79 7.77
C SER A 105 -6.12 -4.71 8.81
N ALA A 106 -5.48 -5.82 9.16
CA ALA A 106 -5.96 -6.70 10.23
C ALA A 106 -6.02 -5.98 11.58
N LEU A 107 -5.00 -5.16 11.88
CA LEU A 107 -4.97 -4.34 13.08
C LEU A 107 -6.02 -3.23 13.03
N SER A 108 -6.19 -2.54 11.90
CA SER A 108 -7.22 -1.50 11.71
C SER A 108 -8.60 -2.06 12.04
N LYS A 109 -8.93 -3.24 11.48
CA LYS A 109 -10.20 -3.93 11.74
C LYS A 109 -10.39 -4.29 13.21
N LYS A 110 -9.32 -4.72 13.89
CA LYS A 110 -9.35 -5.12 15.30
C LYS A 110 -9.42 -3.92 16.24
N MET A 111 -8.85 -2.78 15.86
CA MET A 111 -8.87 -1.53 16.63
C MET A 111 -10.12 -0.68 16.36
N GLY A 112 -10.82 -0.91 15.26
CA GLY A 112 -12.03 -0.19 14.89
C GLY A 112 -11.80 1.15 14.21
N PHE A 113 -10.59 1.42 13.70
CA PHE A 113 -10.24 2.60 12.92
C PHE A 113 -9.04 2.32 12.00
N ASP A 114 -8.88 3.15 10.97
CA ASP A 114 -7.81 2.98 9.98
C ASP A 114 -6.43 3.40 10.51
N LEU A 115 -5.51 2.43 10.55
CA LEU A 115 -4.12 2.61 10.97
C LEU A 115 -3.18 2.99 9.83
N ALA A 116 -3.59 2.87 8.56
CA ALA A 116 -2.71 3.15 7.43
C ALA A 116 -2.14 4.59 7.43
N PRO A 117 -2.93 5.65 7.74
CA PRO A 117 -2.39 7.00 7.85
C PRO A 117 -1.33 7.13 8.95
N LEU A 118 -1.55 6.46 10.09
CA LEU A 118 -0.62 6.49 11.21
C LEU A 118 0.66 5.69 10.90
N ALA A 119 0.53 4.53 10.26
CA ALA A 119 1.66 3.71 9.81
C ALA A 119 2.56 4.51 8.85
N GLY A 120 1.98 5.18 7.84
CA GLY A 120 2.73 6.01 6.90
C GLY A 120 3.48 7.17 7.56
N MET A 121 2.97 7.72 8.67
CA MET A 121 3.67 8.74 9.46
C MET A 121 4.77 8.17 10.36
N LEU A 122 4.57 6.96 10.89
CA LEU A 122 5.53 6.32 11.79
C LEU A 122 6.74 5.76 11.04
N THR A 123 6.56 5.22 9.84
CA THR A 123 7.63 4.55 9.09
C THR A 123 8.92 5.37 8.99
N PRO A 124 8.91 6.67 8.59
CA PRO A 124 10.13 7.48 8.53
C PRO A 124 10.75 7.74 9.90
N LEU A 125 9.93 7.91 10.94
CA LEU A 125 10.43 8.14 12.31
C LEU A 125 11.12 6.88 12.84
N MET A 126 10.52 5.72 12.60
CA MET A 126 11.06 4.43 12.99
C MET A 126 12.33 4.10 12.21
N SER A 127 12.36 4.30 10.89
CA SER A 127 13.55 4.03 10.07
C SER A 127 14.71 4.94 10.46
N GLN A 128 14.45 6.22 10.71
CA GLN A 128 15.43 7.19 11.19
C GLN A 128 15.97 6.79 12.57
N HIS A 129 15.09 6.38 13.49
CA HIS A 129 15.50 5.95 14.83
C HIS A 129 16.31 4.66 14.81
N LEU A 130 15.89 3.66 14.03
CA LEU A 130 16.64 2.42 13.83
C LEU A 130 18.01 2.67 13.20
N ALA A 131 18.09 3.56 12.22
CA ALA A 131 19.36 3.96 11.60
C ALA A 131 20.26 4.72 12.57
N LYS A 132 19.69 5.56 13.43
CA LYS A 132 20.43 6.23 14.50
C LYS A 132 20.96 5.21 15.50
N GLU A 133 20.11 4.33 16.02
CA GLU A 133 20.49 3.32 17.01
C GLU A 133 21.57 2.37 16.46
N ALA A 134 21.45 1.94 15.20
CA ALA A 134 22.46 1.12 14.54
C ALA A 134 23.82 1.83 14.43
N ARG A 135 23.82 3.13 14.10
CA ARG A 135 25.05 3.95 14.03
C ARG A 135 25.65 4.20 15.41
N ASP A 136 24.84 4.63 16.37
CA ASP A 136 25.28 4.95 17.73
C ASP A 136 25.91 3.72 18.42
N ARG A 137 25.40 2.53 18.12
CA ARG A 137 25.92 1.24 18.62
C ARG A 137 26.95 0.57 17.71
N ASN A 138 27.31 1.19 16.57
CA ASN A 138 28.20 0.62 15.55
C ASN A 138 27.81 -0.82 15.15
N LEU A 139 26.52 -1.07 14.93
CA LEU A 139 26.01 -2.40 14.57
C LEU A 139 26.32 -2.74 13.12
N ASP A 140 26.81 -3.95 12.89
CA ASP A 140 26.78 -4.61 11.60
C ASP A 140 25.41 -5.29 11.37
N ALA A 141 25.25 -5.97 10.23
CA ALA A 141 24.00 -6.69 9.91
C ALA A 141 23.59 -7.70 10.99
N THR A 142 24.55 -8.41 11.57
CA THR A 142 24.30 -9.41 12.62
C THR A 142 23.85 -8.73 13.93
N GLY A 143 24.54 -7.66 14.32
CA GLY A 143 24.21 -6.88 15.51
C GLY A 143 22.84 -6.22 15.39
N PHE A 144 22.52 -5.69 14.21
CA PHE A 144 21.21 -5.11 13.91
C PHE A 144 20.09 -6.16 13.96
N ALA A 145 20.33 -7.34 13.37
CA ALA A 145 19.40 -8.46 13.42
C ALA A 145 19.10 -8.87 14.87
N LYS A 146 20.14 -9.03 15.69
CA LYS A 146 20.01 -9.37 17.11
C LYS A 146 19.24 -8.32 17.90
N MET A 147 19.49 -7.04 17.63
CA MET A 147 18.78 -5.93 18.27
C MET A 147 17.27 -5.97 17.99
N LEU A 148 16.88 -6.21 16.73
CA LEU A 148 15.48 -6.32 16.33
C LEU A 148 14.80 -7.55 16.94
N GLN A 149 15.46 -8.70 16.88
CA GLN A 149 14.96 -9.95 17.47
C GLN A 149 14.75 -9.81 18.98
N GLN A 150 15.75 -9.28 19.69
CA GLN A 150 15.64 -9.05 21.12
C GLN A 150 14.51 -8.06 21.45
N GLY A 151 14.37 -6.97 20.69
CA GLY A 151 13.30 -6.00 20.87
C GLY A 151 11.90 -6.60 20.67
N ASN A 152 11.74 -7.47 19.68
CA ASN A 152 10.51 -8.21 19.45
C ASN A 152 10.20 -9.18 20.60
N ASP A 153 11.19 -9.98 21.01
CA ASP A 153 11.02 -10.97 22.08
C ASP A 153 10.68 -10.31 23.42
N GLU A 154 11.36 -9.20 23.76
CA GLU A 154 11.07 -8.40 24.96
C GLU A 154 9.63 -7.86 24.94
N PHE A 155 9.14 -7.37 23.79
CA PHE A 155 7.77 -6.89 23.66
C PHE A 155 6.74 -8.01 23.84
N LEU A 156 6.98 -9.17 23.22
CA LEU A 156 6.07 -10.31 23.28
C LEU A 156 6.05 -10.99 24.66
N ALA A 157 7.18 -10.98 25.39
CA ALA A 157 7.31 -11.58 26.71
C ALA A 157 6.78 -10.70 27.85
N ASP A 158 6.64 -9.39 27.66
CA ASP A 158 6.15 -8.47 28.68
C ASP A 158 4.65 -8.67 28.97
N PRO A 159 4.26 -9.08 30.19
CA PRO A 159 2.85 -9.30 30.54
C PRO A 159 1.97 -8.05 30.39
N SER A 160 2.54 -6.85 30.52
CA SER A 160 1.80 -5.60 30.31
C SER A 160 1.37 -5.39 28.85
N ASN A 161 2.04 -6.08 27.92
CA ASN A 161 1.72 -6.05 26.49
C ASN A 161 0.87 -7.24 26.04
N ALA A 162 0.45 -8.17 26.90
CA ALA A 162 -0.21 -9.42 26.50
C ALA A 162 -1.37 -9.25 25.50
N GLY A 163 -2.20 -8.21 25.70
CA GLY A 163 -3.28 -7.85 24.78
C GLY A 163 -2.77 -7.39 23.41
N LEU A 164 -1.80 -6.47 23.39
CA LEU A 164 -1.19 -5.96 22.17
C LEU A 164 -0.38 -7.04 21.45
N ALA A 165 0.39 -7.85 22.17
CA ALA A 165 1.15 -8.98 21.65
C ALA A 165 0.26 -10.01 20.96
N THR A 166 -0.96 -10.23 21.47
CA THR A 166 -1.94 -11.11 20.81
C THR A 166 -2.48 -10.49 19.52
N MET A 167 -2.64 -9.16 19.47
CA MET A 167 -3.03 -8.47 18.24
C MET A 167 -1.89 -8.49 17.20
N VAL A 168 -0.65 -8.22 17.60
CA VAL A 168 0.53 -8.27 16.72
C VAL A 168 0.71 -9.67 16.14
N ARG A 169 0.68 -10.73 16.96
CA ARG A 169 0.79 -12.12 16.46
C ARG A 169 -0.29 -12.46 15.44
N SER A 170 -1.54 -12.13 15.74
CA SER A 170 -2.66 -12.35 14.82
C SER A 170 -2.52 -11.56 13.52
N ALA A 171 -1.98 -10.34 13.57
CA ALA A 171 -1.68 -9.57 12.36
C ALA A 171 -0.54 -10.19 11.57
N MET A 172 0.53 -10.64 12.23
CA MET A 172 1.64 -11.32 11.57
C MET A 172 1.20 -12.63 10.90
N GLU A 173 0.34 -13.42 11.53
CA GLU A 173 -0.28 -14.61 10.92
C GLU A 173 -1.07 -14.25 9.64
N VAL A 174 -1.78 -13.13 9.63
CA VAL A 174 -2.44 -12.61 8.42
C VAL A 174 -1.40 -12.22 7.35
N GLY A 175 -0.31 -11.56 7.75
CA GLY A 175 0.80 -11.25 6.84
C GLY A 175 1.43 -12.50 6.23
N ASP A 176 1.59 -13.57 7.00
CA ASP A 176 2.13 -14.86 6.56
C ASP A 176 1.22 -15.51 5.52
N GLN A 177 -0.09 -15.48 5.75
CA GLN A 177 -1.07 -15.98 4.80
C GLN A 177 -1.07 -15.16 3.52
N ALA A 178 -0.93 -13.82 3.61
CA ALA A 178 -0.84 -12.95 2.45
C ALA A 178 0.43 -13.22 1.63
N GLU A 179 1.60 -13.39 2.27
CA GLU A 179 2.84 -13.76 1.58
C GLU A 179 2.74 -15.16 0.95
N SER A 180 2.15 -16.12 1.67
CA SER A 180 1.92 -17.46 1.14
C SER A 180 1.02 -17.45 -0.09
N LEU A 181 -0.02 -16.59 -0.12
CA LEU A 181 -0.85 -16.41 -1.30
C LEU A 181 -0.06 -15.78 -2.45
N ARG A 182 0.68 -14.69 -2.18
CA ARG A 182 1.54 -14.01 -3.18
C ARG A 182 2.52 -14.97 -3.84
N SER A 183 3.16 -15.84 -3.04
CA SER A 183 4.16 -16.81 -3.53
C SER A 183 3.63 -17.86 -4.51
N GLN A 184 2.31 -17.99 -4.66
CA GLN A 184 1.70 -18.86 -5.68
C GLN A 184 1.78 -18.25 -7.08
N PHE A 185 2.13 -16.97 -7.18
CA PHE A 185 2.27 -16.20 -8.40
C PHE A 185 3.75 -15.92 -8.70
N THR A 186 4.09 -15.89 -9.97
CA THR A 186 5.38 -15.39 -10.46
C THR A 186 5.36 -13.86 -10.52
N GLU A 187 6.53 -13.22 -10.55
CA GLU A 187 6.61 -11.75 -10.66
C GLU A 187 5.90 -11.21 -11.90
N HIS A 188 5.98 -11.92 -13.04
CA HIS A 188 5.25 -11.56 -14.26
C HIS A 188 3.72 -11.64 -14.08
N GLU A 189 3.22 -12.71 -13.46
CA GLU A 189 1.79 -12.86 -13.19
C GLU A 189 1.28 -11.77 -12.22
N LEU A 190 2.10 -11.39 -11.23
CA LEU A 190 1.78 -10.30 -10.31
C LEU A 190 1.73 -8.95 -11.03
N GLU A 191 2.67 -8.70 -11.94
CA GLU A 191 2.70 -7.51 -12.78
C GLU A 191 1.46 -7.44 -13.67
N GLU A 192 1.09 -8.52 -14.36
CA GLU A 192 -0.12 -8.60 -15.18
C GLU A 192 -1.39 -8.26 -14.38
N ILE A 193 -1.53 -8.86 -13.19
CA ILE A 193 -2.67 -8.61 -12.30
C ILE A 193 -2.71 -7.14 -11.87
N HIS A 194 -1.55 -6.57 -11.53
CA HIS A 194 -1.42 -5.17 -11.09
C HIS A 194 -1.78 -4.17 -12.19
N ILE A 195 -1.41 -4.44 -13.45
CA ILE A 195 -1.68 -3.51 -14.55
C ILE A 195 -3.11 -3.62 -15.12
N ALA A 196 -3.85 -4.69 -14.83
CA ALA A 196 -5.17 -4.94 -15.43
C ALA A 196 -6.21 -3.82 -15.19
N PRO A 197 -6.36 -3.22 -14.00
CA PRO A 197 -7.24 -2.05 -13.83
C PRO A 197 -6.81 -0.86 -14.71
N MET A 198 -5.51 -0.69 -14.93
CA MET A 198 -4.99 0.34 -15.82
C MET A 198 -5.22 0.04 -17.29
N ALA A 199 -5.16 -1.23 -17.69
CA ALA A 199 -5.54 -1.63 -19.03
C ALA A 199 -7.01 -1.27 -19.32
N ALA A 200 -7.89 -1.45 -18.32
CA ALA A 200 -9.29 -1.07 -18.39
C ALA A 200 -9.49 0.46 -18.43
N TYR A 201 -8.74 1.22 -17.63
CA TYR A 201 -8.66 2.69 -17.73
C TYR A 201 -8.27 3.14 -19.14
N CYS A 202 -7.20 2.59 -19.71
CA CYS A 202 -6.69 2.97 -21.02
C CYS A 202 -7.68 2.68 -22.15
N LEU A 203 -8.38 1.54 -22.11
CA LEU A 203 -9.42 1.20 -23.09
C LEU A 203 -10.54 2.24 -23.11
N VAL A 204 -10.99 2.69 -21.95
CA VAL A 204 -12.06 3.69 -21.82
C VAL A 204 -11.55 5.08 -22.21
N ALA A 205 -10.35 5.47 -21.76
CA ALA A 205 -9.72 6.74 -22.09
C ALA A 205 -9.52 6.92 -23.60
N LYS A 206 -9.03 5.88 -24.29
CA LYS A 206 -8.84 5.87 -25.76
C LYS A 206 -10.16 5.97 -26.51
N ALA A 207 -11.25 5.44 -25.96
CA ALA A 207 -12.56 5.51 -26.60
C ALA A 207 -13.13 6.95 -26.63
N SER A 208 -12.65 7.84 -25.75
CA SER A 208 -13.04 9.25 -25.65
C SER A 208 -11.84 10.19 -25.41
N PRO A 209 -10.95 10.36 -26.40
CA PRO A 209 -9.72 11.16 -26.25
C PRO A 209 -9.97 12.64 -25.93
N SER A 210 -11.16 13.14 -26.29
CA SER A 210 -11.59 14.52 -26.04
C SER A 210 -12.13 14.75 -24.62
N GLY A 211 -12.48 13.69 -23.88
CA GLY A 211 -12.99 13.76 -22.52
C GLY A 211 -11.93 13.52 -21.44
N ILE A 212 -10.88 12.75 -21.76
CA ILE A 212 -9.79 12.38 -20.86
C ILE A 212 -8.48 12.92 -21.43
N LYS A 213 -7.91 13.94 -20.77
CA LYS A 213 -6.70 14.63 -21.24
C LYS A 213 -5.41 13.87 -20.94
N GLY A 214 -5.50 12.70 -20.29
CA GLY A 214 -4.36 11.94 -19.80
C GLY A 214 -3.62 12.67 -18.67
N SER A 215 -4.35 13.51 -17.93
CA SER A 215 -3.81 14.46 -16.95
C SER A 215 -3.58 13.80 -15.58
N MET A 216 -2.77 14.45 -14.74
CA MET A 216 -2.48 13.94 -13.39
C MET A 216 -3.72 13.85 -12.48
N GLU A 217 -4.76 14.65 -12.74
CA GLU A 217 -6.01 14.64 -11.97
C GLU A 217 -6.84 13.37 -12.25
N GLU A 218 -6.83 12.89 -13.49
CA GLU A 218 -7.53 11.66 -13.90
C GLU A 218 -6.88 10.41 -13.31
N MET A 219 -5.53 10.36 -13.29
CA MET A 219 -4.79 9.29 -12.61
C MET A 219 -5.03 9.29 -11.09
N LYS A 220 -5.14 10.48 -10.47
CA LYS A 220 -5.46 10.60 -9.05
C LYS A 220 -6.86 10.07 -8.73
N ALA A 221 -7.85 10.35 -9.59
CA ALA A 221 -9.21 9.82 -9.45
C ALA A 221 -9.26 8.29 -9.60
N ALA A 222 -8.54 7.72 -10.58
CA ALA A 222 -8.43 6.27 -10.73
C ALA A 222 -7.78 5.60 -9.51
N ASN A 223 -6.71 6.20 -8.97
CA ASN A 223 -6.06 5.72 -7.75
C ASN A 223 -6.99 5.80 -6.53
N GLN A 224 -7.77 6.87 -6.42
CA GLN A 224 -8.77 7.04 -5.35
C GLN A 224 -9.83 5.92 -5.36
N VAL A 225 -10.25 5.48 -6.55
CA VAL A 225 -11.22 4.39 -6.74
C VAL A 225 -10.64 3.05 -6.30
N SER A 226 -9.39 2.76 -6.67
CA SER A 226 -8.69 1.56 -6.20
C SER A 226 -8.59 1.56 -4.67
N ILE A 227 -8.19 2.68 -4.07
CA ILE A 227 -8.12 2.82 -2.61
C ILE A 227 -9.52 2.63 -1.98
N GLU A 228 -10.58 3.22 -2.53
CA GLU A 228 -11.94 3.13 -1.97
C GLU A 228 -12.52 1.71 -2.04
N LEU A 229 -12.36 1.02 -3.16
CA LEU A 229 -12.86 -0.35 -3.34
C LEU A 229 -12.12 -1.38 -2.50
N LEU A 230 -10.83 -1.13 -2.24
CA LEU A 230 -9.98 -2.05 -1.50
C LEU A 230 -10.05 -1.86 0.02
N LYS A 231 -10.72 -0.80 0.51
CA LYS A 231 -10.93 -0.55 1.96
C LYS A 231 -11.64 -1.68 2.68
N ASP A 232 -12.57 -2.36 2.01
CA ASP A 232 -13.42 -3.41 2.59
C ASP A 232 -12.94 -4.84 2.26
N VAL A 233 -11.83 -4.97 1.53
CA VAL A 233 -11.32 -6.29 1.13
C VAL A 233 -10.67 -6.99 2.33
N ALA A 234 -10.76 -8.32 2.35
CA ALA A 234 -10.29 -9.13 3.44
C ALA A 234 -8.81 -8.82 3.78
N PRO A 235 -8.41 -8.87 5.07
CA PRO A 235 -7.04 -8.58 5.49
C PRO A 235 -5.99 -9.46 4.80
N ILE A 236 -6.35 -10.64 4.31
CA ILE A 236 -5.49 -11.53 3.52
C ILE A 236 -5.89 -11.32 2.07
N SER A 237 -5.43 -10.22 1.47
CA SER A 237 -5.76 -9.91 0.09
C SER A 237 -4.52 -9.68 -0.75
N LEU A 238 -4.38 -10.47 -1.81
CA LEU A 238 -3.42 -10.22 -2.87
C LEU A 238 -3.65 -8.83 -3.48
N LEU A 239 -4.92 -8.42 -3.65
CA LEU A 239 -5.26 -7.10 -4.16
C LEU A 239 -4.88 -5.99 -3.17
N GLY A 240 -5.13 -6.16 -1.87
CA GLY A 240 -4.68 -5.21 -0.84
C GLY A 240 -3.14 -5.11 -0.75
N THR A 241 -2.45 -6.20 -1.10
CA THR A 241 -0.99 -6.22 -1.21
C THR A 241 -0.53 -5.47 -2.45
N LEU A 242 -0.96 -5.89 -3.64
CA LEU A 242 -0.53 -5.33 -4.94
C LEU A 242 -0.92 -3.86 -5.13
N PHE A 243 -2.13 -3.49 -4.74
CA PHE A 243 -2.67 -2.16 -5.01
C PHE A 243 -2.60 -1.21 -3.81
N GLY A 244 -2.11 -1.65 -2.65
CA GLY A 244 -2.05 -0.82 -1.44
C GLY A 244 -1.12 0.39 -1.55
N GLY A 245 -0.22 0.40 -2.54
CA GLY A 245 0.62 1.56 -2.88
C GLY A 245 -0.04 2.58 -3.79
N GLY A 246 -1.08 2.17 -4.52
CA GLY A 246 -1.53 2.91 -5.69
C GLY A 246 -0.57 2.77 -6.87
N LEU A 247 -0.76 3.62 -7.88
CA LEU A 247 0.01 3.58 -9.13
C LEU A 247 1.16 4.59 -9.12
N THR A 248 2.30 4.22 -9.71
CA THR A 248 3.46 5.08 -9.92
C THR A 248 3.36 5.84 -11.26
N SER A 249 4.12 6.94 -11.36
CA SER A 249 4.25 7.68 -12.62
C SER A 249 5.01 6.91 -13.71
N ALA A 250 5.84 5.95 -13.32
CA ALA A 250 6.60 5.09 -14.23
C ALA A 250 5.70 4.05 -14.90
N GLU A 251 4.88 3.33 -14.14
CA GLU A 251 3.89 2.35 -14.67
C GLU A 251 2.90 3.03 -15.63
N ALA A 252 2.44 4.22 -15.29
CA ALA A 252 1.56 4.99 -16.15
C ALA A 252 2.24 5.50 -17.45
N GLN A 253 3.56 5.72 -17.43
CA GLN A 253 4.32 6.09 -18.63
C GLN A 253 4.65 4.88 -19.51
N GLU A 254 4.97 3.74 -18.92
CA GLU A 254 5.27 2.51 -19.65
C GLU A 254 4.03 2.00 -20.38
N LEU A 255 2.88 1.96 -19.71
CA LEU A 255 1.62 1.59 -20.35
C LEU A 255 1.19 2.56 -21.47
N LYS A 256 1.50 3.86 -21.32
CA LYS A 256 1.30 4.87 -22.37
C LYS A 256 2.23 4.68 -23.57
N ARG A 257 3.43 4.11 -23.37
CA ARG A 257 4.43 3.88 -24.43
C ARG A 257 4.22 2.54 -25.13
N GLU A 258 3.82 1.51 -24.40
CA GLU A 258 3.78 0.14 -24.91
C GLU A 258 2.47 -0.26 -25.58
N THR A 259 1.33 0.41 -25.34
CA THR A 259 0.04 -0.12 -25.78
C THR A 259 -0.74 0.74 -26.78
N GLU A 260 -0.40 0.58 -28.06
CA GLU A 260 -1.21 1.13 -29.18
C GLU A 260 -2.47 0.29 -29.46
N ARG A 261 -2.52 -0.99 -29.06
CA ARG A 261 -3.56 -1.94 -29.51
C ARG A 261 -4.54 -2.33 -28.39
N ASP A 262 -5.83 -2.07 -28.62
CA ASP A 262 -6.91 -2.44 -27.69
C ASP A 262 -6.95 -3.93 -27.35
N GLU A 263 -6.57 -4.80 -28.30
CA GLU A 263 -6.57 -6.25 -28.08
C GLU A 263 -5.54 -6.68 -27.04
N GLN A 264 -4.39 -6.01 -26.96
CA GLN A 264 -3.39 -6.33 -25.94
C GLN A 264 -3.90 -5.96 -24.54
N LEU A 265 -4.54 -4.80 -24.41
CA LEU A 265 -5.17 -4.39 -23.14
C LEU A 265 -6.27 -5.36 -22.70
N LEU A 266 -7.11 -5.80 -23.66
CA LEU A 266 -8.15 -6.80 -23.38
C LEU A 266 -7.54 -8.16 -23.02
N GLN A 267 -6.43 -8.55 -23.64
CA GLN A 267 -5.75 -9.79 -23.34
C GLN A 267 -5.17 -9.79 -21.93
N THR A 268 -4.52 -8.70 -21.51
CA THR A 268 -4.04 -8.51 -20.13
C THR A 268 -5.18 -8.66 -19.11
N ILE A 269 -6.36 -8.09 -19.38
CA ILE A 269 -7.53 -8.22 -18.50
C ILE A 269 -8.01 -9.68 -18.43
N ARG A 270 -8.07 -10.39 -19.56
CA ARG A 270 -8.49 -11.82 -19.61
C ARG A 270 -7.51 -12.72 -18.87
N GLU A 271 -6.22 -12.57 -19.13
CA GLU A 271 -5.16 -13.37 -18.52
C GLU A 271 -5.12 -13.16 -17.01
N SER A 272 -5.16 -11.91 -16.56
CA SER A 272 -5.23 -11.57 -15.13
C SER A 272 -6.48 -12.13 -14.46
N THR A 273 -7.64 -12.07 -15.13
CA THR A 273 -8.89 -12.64 -14.61
C THR A 273 -8.80 -14.16 -14.50
N SER A 274 -8.22 -14.83 -15.49
CA SER A 274 -7.99 -16.27 -15.49
C SER A 274 -7.02 -16.69 -14.37
N LEU A 275 -5.94 -15.94 -14.18
CA LEU A 275 -4.97 -16.14 -13.11
C LEU A 275 -5.64 -16.02 -11.74
N MET A 276 -6.42 -14.96 -11.51
CA MET A 276 -7.15 -14.77 -10.26
C MET A 276 -8.16 -15.89 -10.01
N ARG A 277 -8.93 -16.31 -11.03
CA ARG A 277 -9.87 -17.45 -10.88
C ARG A 277 -9.19 -18.76 -10.56
N THR A 278 -7.96 -18.96 -11.04
CA THR A 278 -7.23 -20.23 -10.88
C THR A 278 -6.48 -20.29 -9.55
N LYS A 279 -5.77 -19.21 -9.19
CA LYS A 279 -4.83 -19.17 -8.06
C LYS A 279 -5.39 -18.47 -6.82
N ALA A 280 -6.35 -17.55 -6.98
CA ALA A 280 -7.00 -16.83 -5.89
C ALA A 280 -8.53 -16.73 -6.09
N PRO A 281 -9.25 -17.86 -6.20
CA PRO A 281 -10.68 -17.88 -6.55
C PRO A 281 -11.55 -17.07 -5.57
N ASP A 282 -11.16 -16.99 -4.31
CA ASP A 282 -11.84 -16.22 -3.27
C ASP A 282 -11.75 -14.69 -3.50
N GLU A 283 -10.73 -14.23 -4.23
CA GLU A 283 -10.51 -12.82 -4.58
C GLU A 283 -10.91 -12.48 -6.02
N ALA A 284 -11.21 -13.48 -6.86
CA ALA A 284 -11.48 -13.29 -8.27
C ALA A 284 -12.66 -12.35 -8.53
N GLU A 285 -13.74 -12.46 -7.75
CA GLU A 285 -14.91 -11.56 -7.89
C GLU A 285 -14.59 -10.13 -7.44
N THR A 286 -13.77 -9.97 -6.40
CA THR A 286 -13.31 -8.65 -5.93
C THR A 286 -12.42 -7.99 -6.99
N PHE A 287 -11.51 -8.74 -7.59
CA PHE A 287 -10.67 -8.27 -8.69
C PHE A 287 -11.51 -7.85 -9.89
N ARG A 288 -12.49 -8.67 -10.28
CA ARG A 288 -13.42 -8.39 -11.36
C ARG A 288 -14.16 -7.06 -11.14
N LYS A 289 -14.66 -6.84 -9.92
CA LYS A 289 -15.31 -5.58 -9.53
C LYS A 289 -14.35 -4.41 -9.59
N LEU A 290 -13.12 -4.55 -9.09
CA LEU A 290 -12.10 -3.50 -9.13
C LEU A 290 -11.84 -3.02 -10.56
N VAL A 291 -11.53 -3.94 -11.49
CA VAL A 291 -11.22 -3.61 -12.88
C VAL A 291 -12.42 -2.93 -13.56
N ASN A 292 -13.64 -3.45 -13.34
CA ASN A 292 -14.85 -2.89 -13.93
C ASN A 292 -15.19 -1.49 -13.37
N ASP A 293 -14.99 -1.29 -12.07
CA ASP A 293 -15.30 -0.01 -11.42
C ASP A 293 -14.29 1.07 -11.80
N VAL A 294 -13.01 0.74 -11.98
CA VAL A 294 -12.02 1.66 -12.54
C VAL A 294 -12.43 2.10 -13.94
N ALA A 295 -12.83 1.17 -14.82
CA ALA A 295 -13.32 1.50 -16.16
C ALA A 295 -14.57 2.39 -16.11
N ARG A 296 -15.56 2.05 -15.28
CA ARG A 296 -16.79 2.83 -15.11
C ARG A 296 -16.49 4.25 -14.63
N LYS A 297 -15.66 4.40 -13.59
CA LYS A 297 -15.29 5.70 -13.03
C LYS A 297 -14.51 6.56 -14.02
N THR A 298 -13.68 5.93 -14.84
CA THR A 298 -12.98 6.61 -15.94
C THR A 298 -13.99 7.22 -16.93
N ALA A 299 -14.98 6.45 -17.36
CA ALA A 299 -16.04 6.94 -18.25
C ALA A 299 -16.92 8.04 -17.60
N GLU A 300 -17.07 7.99 -16.27
CA GLU A 300 -17.80 9.02 -15.51
C GLU A 300 -17.01 10.31 -15.36
N ALA A 301 -15.69 10.25 -15.21
CA ALA A 301 -14.82 11.41 -15.03
C ALA A 301 -14.76 12.31 -16.28
N SER A 302 -14.89 11.74 -17.48
CA SER A 302 -15.01 12.49 -18.75
C SER A 302 -16.14 13.54 -18.75
N LYS A 303 -17.12 13.43 -17.84
CA LYS A 303 -18.32 14.29 -17.78
C LYS A 303 -18.03 15.70 -17.27
N GLU A 304 -16.94 15.92 -16.54
CA GLU A 304 -16.64 17.22 -15.92
C GLU A 304 -15.91 18.21 -16.85
N GLY A 305 -15.52 17.77 -18.05
CA GLY A 305 -14.68 18.52 -18.99
C GLY A 305 -15.38 19.32 -20.11
N GLY A 306 -16.70 19.55 -20.04
CA GLY A 306 -17.40 20.36 -21.04
C GLY A 306 -16.89 21.81 -21.06
N PHE A 307 -16.21 22.22 -22.14
CA PHE A 307 -15.42 23.45 -22.32
C PHE A 307 -16.05 24.79 -21.86
N LEU A 308 -17.30 24.89 -21.43
CA LEU A 308 -17.94 26.14 -20.99
C LEU A 308 -19.10 25.96 -19.98
N GLY A 309 -19.14 24.88 -19.19
CA GLY A 309 -20.16 24.72 -18.13
C GLY A 309 -21.61 24.48 -18.61
N PHE A 310 -21.80 24.14 -19.89
CA PHE A 310 -23.09 23.73 -20.43
C PHE A 310 -22.99 22.34 -21.09
N GLY A 311 -23.66 21.35 -20.50
CA GLY A 311 -24.11 20.14 -21.21
C GLY A 311 -23.11 18.98 -21.31
N GLY A 312 -22.63 18.45 -20.19
CA GLY A 312 -21.96 17.13 -20.17
C GLY A 312 -22.91 16.03 -20.67
N LYS A 313 -22.63 15.49 -21.86
CA LYS A 313 -23.39 14.36 -22.41
C LYS A 313 -23.16 13.12 -21.53
N GLN A 314 -24.19 12.28 -21.40
CA GLN A 314 -24.12 10.90 -20.88
C GLN A 314 -22.89 10.17 -21.43
N VAL A 315 -22.36 9.19 -20.69
CA VAL A 315 -21.31 8.24 -21.15
C VAL A 315 -21.50 7.97 -22.63
N SER A 316 -20.51 8.35 -23.44
CA SER A 316 -20.63 8.31 -24.90
C SER A 316 -20.83 6.88 -25.39
N ASP A 317 -21.40 6.71 -26.58
CA ASP A 317 -21.62 5.36 -27.13
C ASP A 317 -20.28 4.62 -27.33
N LYS A 318 -19.19 5.33 -27.60
CA LYS A 318 -17.83 4.77 -27.65
C LYS A 318 -17.34 4.29 -26.29
N GLU A 319 -17.56 5.08 -25.23
CA GLU A 319 -17.22 4.67 -23.85
C GLU A 319 -18.08 3.48 -23.41
N LYS A 320 -19.38 3.44 -23.74
CA LYS A 320 -20.23 2.26 -23.46
C LYS A 320 -19.70 1.00 -24.13
N MET A 321 -19.32 1.08 -25.40
CA MET A 321 -18.71 -0.05 -26.11
C MET A 321 -17.38 -0.48 -25.47
N ALA A 322 -16.57 0.45 -24.97
CA ALA A 322 -15.35 0.12 -24.24
C ALA A 322 -15.64 -0.58 -22.91
N LEU A 323 -16.63 -0.11 -22.15
CA LEU A 323 -17.08 -0.75 -20.91
C LEU A 323 -17.61 -2.17 -21.17
N GLU A 324 -18.35 -2.38 -22.25
CA GLU A 324 -18.84 -3.71 -22.65
C GLU A 324 -17.68 -4.65 -23.00
N LYS A 325 -16.66 -4.17 -23.72
CA LYS A 325 -15.45 -4.96 -24.02
C LYS A 325 -14.69 -5.35 -22.75
N VAL A 326 -14.52 -4.41 -21.81
CA VAL A 326 -13.89 -4.68 -20.50
C VAL A 326 -14.71 -5.72 -19.73
N ALA A 327 -16.03 -5.55 -19.65
CA ALA A 327 -16.91 -6.50 -18.97
C ALA A 327 -16.86 -7.91 -19.59
N ALA A 328 -16.73 -8.01 -20.92
CA ALA A 328 -16.59 -9.28 -21.62
C ALA A 328 -15.21 -9.94 -21.39
N ALA A 329 -14.15 -9.15 -21.20
CA ALA A 329 -12.81 -9.65 -20.88
C ALA A 329 -12.68 -10.16 -19.42
N LEU A 330 -13.67 -9.87 -18.58
CA LEU A 330 -13.70 -10.18 -17.15
C LEU A 330 -14.47 -11.48 -16.81
N VAL A 331 -14.83 -12.28 -17.81
CA VAL A 331 -15.66 -13.51 -17.67
C VAL A 331 -14.82 -14.78 -17.50
#